data_AF-A0AAN2PGA2-F1
#
_entry.id   AF-A0AAN2PGA2-F1
#
_cell.length_a   1.000
_cell.length_b   1.000
_cell.length_c   1.000
_cell.angle_alpha   90.00
_cell.angle_beta   90.00
_cell.angle_gamma   90.00
#
_symmetry.space_group_name_H-M   'P 1'
#
loop_
_entity.id
_entity.type
_entity.pdbx_description
1 polymer ?
#
loop_
_entity_poly.entity_id
_entity_poly.type
_entity_poly.pdbx_seq_one_letter_code
_entity_poly.pdbx_strand_id
1 'polypeptide(L)' 'MITLDQLVPANYLVRKIEASIDVTFIYDLVKDMYSKVGRPSIDPVILVKLTFIQYSFCIGND' A
#
# COMPACT_ATOMS: atom_id res chain seq x y z
N MET A 1 2.67 -22.77 -12.13
CA MET A 1 1.93 -21.83 -11.24
C MET A 1 2.31 -20.42 -11.66
N ILE A 2 1.34 -19.60 -12.04
CA ILE A 2 1.57 -18.20 -12.44
C ILE A 2 1.36 -17.34 -11.19
N THR A 3 2.32 -16.45 -10.88
CA THR A 3 2.20 -15.52 -9.75
C THR A 3 1.62 -14.18 -10.20
N LEU A 4 1.04 -13.40 -9.27
CA LEU A 4 0.59 -12.03 -9.56
C LEU A 4 1.73 -11.16 -10.09
N ASP A 5 2.95 -11.35 -9.57
CA ASP A 5 4.13 -10.65 -10.07
C ASP A 5 4.42 -10.94 -11.54
N GLN A 6 4.16 -12.16 -12.01
CA GLN A 6 4.35 -12.49 -13.43
C GLN A 6 3.27 -11.86 -14.32
N LEU A 7 2.11 -11.49 -13.75
CA LEU A 7 1.00 -10.86 -14.48
C LEU A 7 1.13 -9.34 -14.59
N VAL A 8 1.92 -8.69 -13.73
CA VAL A 8 2.14 -7.24 -13.75
C VAL A 8 3.41 -6.90 -14.53
N PRO A 9 3.34 -6.23 -15.70
CA PRO A 9 4.51 -5.89 -16.50
C PRO A 9 5.56 -5.11 -15.72
N ALA A 10 6.85 -5.37 -15.98
CA ALA A 10 7.97 -4.74 -15.28
C ALA A 10 7.98 -3.20 -15.43
N ASN A 11 7.51 -2.68 -16.57
CA ASN A 11 7.48 -1.25 -16.86
C ASN A 11 6.25 -0.52 -16.30
N TYR A 12 5.36 -1.24 -15.59
CA TYR A 12 4.08 -0.69 -15.15
C TYR A 12 4.26 0.36 -14.05
N LEU A 13 3.36 1.35 -14.04
CA LEU A 13 3.45 2.51 -13.14
C LEU A 13 3.48 2.11 -11.66
N VAL A 14 2.69 1.11 -11.26
CA VAL A 14 2.64 0.63 -9.86
C VAL A 14 4.01 0.17 -9.37
N ARG A 15 4.78 -0.55 -10.21
CA ARG A 15 6.13 -1.02 -9.85
C ARG A 15 7.10 0.14 -9.69
N LYS A 16 6.97 1.17 -10.53
CA LYS A 16 7.79 2.38 -10.42
C LYS A 16 7.49 3.12 -9.12
N ILE A 17 6.21 3.25 -8.76
CA ILE A 17 5.79 3.89 -7.50
C ILE A 17 6.34 3.10 -6.30
N GLU A 18 6.17 1.78 -6.29
CA GLU A 18 6.68 0.91 -5.23
C GLU A 18 8.20 1.02 -5.07
N ALA A 19 8.95 1.10 -6.17
CA ALA A 19 10.40 1.27 -6.13
C ALA A 19 10.86 2.70 -5.75
N SER A 20 9.99 3.70 -5.85
CA SER A 20 10.36 5.10 -5.65
C SER A 20 10.10 5.60 -4.23
N ILE A 21 9.23 4.95 -3.47
CA ILE A 21 8.76 5.44 -2.18
C ILE A 21 8.87 4.33 -1.14
N ASP A 22 9.76 4.53 -0.17
CA ASP A 22 9.72 3.76 1.07
C ASP A 22 8.60 4.30 1.97
N VAL A 23 7.57 3.49 2.19
CA VAL A 23 6.39 3.83 2.99
C VAL A 23 6.47 3.30 4.43
N THR A 24 7.61 2.74 4.84
CA THR A 24 7.78 2.21 6.21
C THR A 24 7.72 3.28 7.30
N PHE A 25 8.03 4.54 6.97
CA PHE A 25 7.93 5.68 7.90
C PHE A 25 6.53 5.85 8.50
N ILE A 26 5.49 5.33 7.83
CA ILE A 26 4.10 5.40 8.30
C ILE A 26 3.94 4.72 9.66
N TYR A 27 4.68 3.63 9.91
CA TYR A 27 4.61 2.92 11.18
C TYR A 27 4.93 3.84 12.37
N ASP A 28 5.97 4.67 12.24
CA ASP A 28 6.37 5.59 13.30
C ASP A 28 5.35 6.72 13.48
N LEU A 29 4.76 7.21 12.38
CA LEU A 29 3.76 8.28 12.43
C LEU A 29 2.47 7.88 13.14
N VAL A 30 2.01 6.64 12.95
CA VAL A 30 0.71 6.20 13.46
C VAL A 30 0.83 5.32 14.71
N LYS A 31 2.04 5.02 15.17
CA LYS A 31 2.31 4.07 16.26
C LYS A 31 1.43 4.29 17.48
N ASP A 32 1.27 5.54 17.89
CA ASP A 32 0.51 5.90 19.11
C ASP A 32 -1.01 5.78 18.94
N MET A 33 -1.49 5.67 17.70
CA MET A 33 -2.91 5.45 17.36
C MET A 33 -3.30 3.96 17.40
N TYR A 34 -2.32 3.05 17.44
CA TYR A 34 -2.56 1.60 17.40
C TYR A 34 -2.29 0.97 18.77
N SER A 35 -3.30 0.26 19.28
CA SER A 35 -3.14 -0.51 20.51
C SER A 35 -2.33 -1.78 20.26
N LYS A 36 -1.45 -2.12 21.21
CA LYS A 36 -0.77 -3.42 21.26
C LYS A 36 -1.67 -4.56 21.75
N VAL A 37 -2.85 -4.23 22.29
CA VAL A 37 -3.80 -5.16 22.90
C VAL A 37 -5.17 -5.00 22.25
N GLY A 38 -5.82 -6.11 21.91
CA GLY A 38 -7.15 -6.11 21.29
C GLY A 38 -7.13 -6.80 19.92
N ARG A 39 -8.15 -6.52 19.10
CA ARG A 39 -8.25 -7.08 17.75
C ARG A 39 -7.18 -6.44 16.85
N PRO A 40 -6.40 -7.23 16.10
CA PRO A 40 -5.46 -6.67 15.12
C PRO A 40 -6.19 -5.77 14.12
N SER A 41 -5.74 -4.53 14.02
CA SER A 41 -6.16 -3.60 12.97
C SER A 41 -5.54 -3.99 11.63
N ILE A 42 -6.08 -3.44 10.54
CA ILE A 42 -5.45 -3.52 9.21
C ILE A 42 -4.06 -2.88 9.28
N ASP A 43 -3.10 -3.45 8.56
CA ASP A 43 -1.75 -2.90 8.44
C ASP A 43 -1.81 -1.47 7.86
N PRO A 44 -1.29 -0.46 8.58
CA PRO A 44 -1.35 0.93 8.15
C PRO A 44 -0.61 1.19 6.83
N VAL A 45 0.48 0.47 6.56
CA VAL A 45 1.21 0.59 5.28
C VAL A 45 0.35 0.07 4.14
N ILE A 46 -0.38 -1.04 4.33
CA ILE A 46 -1.30 -1.56 3.31
C ILE A 46 -2.42 -0.54 3.04
N LEU A 47 -3.01 0.02 4.09
CA LEU A 47 -4.07 1.03 3.95
C LEU A 47 -3.60 2.20 3.09
N VAL A 48 -2.42 2.76 3.39
CA VAL A 48 -1.88 3.90 2.65
C VAL A 48 -1.49 3.53 1.23
N LYS A 49 -0.88 2.35 0.99
CA LYS A 49 -0.62 1.85 -0.38
C LYS A 49 -1.90 1.76 -1.20
N LEU A 50 -2.99 1.27 -0.61
CA LEU A 50 -4.30 1.21 -1.27
C LEU A 50 -4.83 2.61 -1.59
N THR A 51 -4.72 3.56 -0.66
CA THR A 51 -5.11 4.96 -0.91
C THR A 51 -4.29 5.61 -2.03
N PHE A 52 -2.98 5.33 -2.12
CA PHE A 52 -2.15 5.80 -3.22
C PHE A 52 -2.57 5.22 -4.57
N ILE A 53 -2.85 3.92 -4.64
CA ILE A 53 -3.34 3.27 -5.87
C ILE A 53 -4.68 3.87 -6.26
N GLN A 54 -5.59 4.00 -5.30
CA GLN A 54 -6.90 4.62 -5.45
C GLN A 54 -6.78 6.02 -6.07
N TYR A 55 -5.92 6.87 -5.52
CA TYR A 55 -5.70 8.23 -6.03
C TYR A 55 -5.02 8.23 -7.41
N SER A 56 -4.00 7.39 -7.61
CA SER A 56 -3.19 7.39 -8.84
C SER A 56 -3.93 6.86 -10.07
N PHE A 57 -4.89 5.94 -9.87
CA PHE A 57 -5.64 5.30 -10.94
C PHE A 57 -7.11 5.75 -11.00
N CYS A 58 -7.50 6.75 -10.20
CA CYS A 58 -8.86 7.31 -10.14
C CYS A 58 -9.98 6.27 -9.97
N ILE A 59 -9.72 5.14 -9.28
CA ILE A 59 -10.67 4.03 -9.15
C ILE A 59 -11.99 4.52 -8.48
N GLY A 60 -13.18 4.16 -8.94
CA GLY A 60 -14.42 4.55 -8.23
C GLY A 60 -14.72 6.06 -8.14
N ASN A 61 -14.24 6.88 -9.09
CA ASN A 61 -14.80 8.23 -9.37
C ASN A 61 -15.92 8.16 -10.43
N ASP A 62 -16.57 7.01 -10.57
CA ASP A 62 -17.66 6.76 -11.52
C ASP A 62 -19.02 6.97 -10.85
#